data_AF-A0A7J2NPG7-F1
#
_entry.id   AF-A0A7J2NPG7-F1
#
_cell.length_a   1.000
_cell.length_b   1.000
_cell.length_c   1.000
_cell.angle_alpha   90.00
_cell.angle_beta   90.00
_cell.angle_gamma   90.00
#
_symmetry.space_group_name_H-M   'P 1'
#
loop_
_entity.id
_entity.type
_entity.pdbx_description
1 polymer ?
#
loop_
_entity_poly.entity_id
_entity_poly.type
_entity_poly.pdbx_seq_one_letter_code
_entity_poly.pdbx_strand_id
1 'polypeptide(L)'
;MSEDKLGDFLKSGKDWARLKTTVPGIFVLKLPPYRSSPTRLAVELNPVNEMGNPKKRHGIILRSTAEFEEFKELLNDEKLTKLVGMIDSVNPAAGVVRRKKGEEVIDL
;
A
#
# COMPACT_ATOMS: atom_id res chain seq x y z
N MET A 1 -14.09 -8.66 -8.79
CA MET A 1 -14.49 -8.63 -7.37
C MET A 1 -15.96 -8.28 -7.34
N SER A 2 -16.81 -9.08 -6.69
CA SER A 2 -18.24 -8.79 -6.56
C SER A 2 -18.51 -7.96 -5.29
N GLU A 3 -19.58 -7.18 -5.29
CA GLU A 3 -20.04 -6.43 -4.12
C GLU A 3 -20.37 -7.35 -2.94
N ASP A 4 -20.93 -8.54 -3.21
CA ASP A 4 -21.23 -9.54 -2.19
C ASP A 4 -19.99 -9.93 -1.38
N LYS A 5 -18.86 -10.17 -2.07
CA LYS A 5 -17.60 -10.54 -1.40
C LYS A 5 -17.06 -9.40 -0.54
N LEU A 6 -17.28 -8.14 -0.93
CA LEU A 6 -16.94 -6.98 -0.11
C LEU A 6 -17.86 -6.89 1.10
N GLY A 7 -19.17 -7.10 0.92
CA GLY A 7 -20.15 -7.17 2.00
C GLY A 7 -19.81 -8.24 3.04
N ASP A 8 -19.48 -9.45 2.59
CA ASP A 8 -19.07 -10.55 3.45
C ASP A 8 -17.78 -10.24 4.20
N PHE A 9 -16.81 -9.63 3.52
CA PHE A 9 -15.55 -9.23 4.15
C PHE A 9 -15.76 -8.13 5.20
N LEU A 10 -16.66 -7.17 4.94
CA LEU A 10 -17.03 -6.14 5.91
C LEU A 10 -17.70 -6.73 7.15
N LYS A 11 -18.55 -7.75 6.98
CA LYS A 11 -19.26 -8.42 8.09
C LYS A 11 -18.38 -9.36 8.91
N SER A 12 -17.58 -10.19 8.23
CA SER A 12 -16.91 -11.35 8.83
C SER A 12 -15.38 -11.24 8.92
N GLY A 13 -14.77 -10.30 8.18
CA GLY A 13 -13.32 -10.10 8.20
C GLY A 13 -12.82 -9.65 9.57
N LYS A 14 -11.57 -10.00 9.91
CA LYS A 14 -10.92 -9.46 11.11
C LYS A 14 -10.59 -7.97 10.91
N ASP A 15 -10.57 -7.22 12.00
CA ASP A 15 -10.15 -5.82 11.94
C ASP A 15 -8.68 -5.72 11.50
N TRP A 16 -8.40 -4.75 10.64
CA TRP A 16 -7.14 -4.59 9.92
C TRP A 16 -6.77 -5.75 8.97
N ALA A 17 -7.69 -6.67 8.69
CA ALA A 17 -7.44 -7.69 7.68
C ALA A 17 -7.34 -7.08 6.29
N ARG A 18 -6.47 -7.66 5.47
CA ARG A 18 -6.31 -7.34 4.05
C ARG A 18 -6.92 -8.44 3.20
N LEU A 19 -7.69 -8.04 2.20
CA LEU A 19 -8.13 -8.89 1.11
C LEU A 19 -7.36 -8.49 -0.16
N LYS A 20 -6.64 -9.46 -0.75
CA LYS A 20 -5.86 -9.25 -1.99
C LYS A 20 -6.79 -9.05 -3.18
N THR A 21 -6.39 -8.18 -4.10
CA THR A 21 -7.02 -8.04 -5.42
C THR A 21 -6.18 -8.74 -6.49
N THR A 22 -6.67 -8.77 -7.73
CA THR A 22 -5.91 -9.27 -8.89
C THR A 22 -4.77 -8.33 -9.31
N VAL A 23 -4.77 -7.08 -8.83
CA VAL A 23 -3.71 -6.12 -9.09
C VAL A 23 -2.72 -6.13 -7.92
N PRO A 24 -1.47 -6.55 -8.13
CA PRO A 24 -0.46 -6.55 -7.07
C PRO A 24 -0.28 -5.17 -6.47
N GLY A 25 -0.31 -5.09 -5.14
CA GLY A 25 -0.16 -3.84 -4.40
C GLY A 25 -1.45 -3.06 -4.17
N ILE A 26 -2.59 -3.55 -4.64
CA ILE A 26 -3.91 -3.03 -4.27
C ILE A 26 -4.61 -4.05 -3.37
N PHE A 27 -4.99 -3.59 -2.18
CA PHE A 27 -5.68 -4.38 -1.16
C PHE A 27 -6.97 -3.71 -0.74
N VAL A 28 -7.94 -4.52 -0.33
CA VAL A 28 -9.11 -4.04 0.42
C VAL A 28 -8.83 -4.26 1.90
N LEU A 29 -8.92 -3.21 2.70
CA LEU A 29 -8.63 -3.21 4.13
C LEU A 29 -9.94 -3.05 4.92
N LYS A 30 -10.17 -3.91 5.92
CA LYS A 30 -11.27 -3.72 6.87
C LYS A 30 -10.79 -2.84 8.02
N LEU A 31 -11.33 -1.63 8.11
CA LEU A 31 -11.04 -0.70 9.20
C LEU A 31 -11.99 -0.99 10.38
N PRO A 32 -11.47 -1.10 11.62
CA PRO A 32 -12.32 -1.16 12.81
C PRO A 32 -13.11 0.14 12.98
N PRO A 33 -14.19 0.13 13.79
CA PRO A 33 -14.84 1.37 14.20
C PRO A 33 -13.85 2.24 14.99
N TYR A 34 -13.88 3.54 14.76
CA TYR A 34 -13.00 4.49 15.46
C TYR A 34 -13.70 5.83 15.67
N ARG A 35 -13.80 6.27 16.93
CA ARG A 35 -14.57 7.45 17.34
C ARG A 35 -16.00 7.36 16.78
N SER A 36 -16.43 8.34 15.99
CA SER A 36 -17.74 8.38 15.34
C SER A 36 -17.84 7.58 14.04
N SER A 37 -16.73 7.03 13.54
CA SER A 37 -16.72 6.28 12.28
C SER A 37 -17.07 4.81 12.52
N PRO A 38 -18.04 4.24 11.77
CA PRO A 38 -18.34 2.82 11.84
C PRO A 38 -17.25 1.98 11.16
N THR A 39 -17.31 0.67 11.38
CA THR A 39 -16.55 -0.31 10.59
C THR A 39 -16.80 -0.08 9.11
N ARG A 40 -15.71 -0.03 8.33
CA ARG A 40 -15.79 0.26 6.90
C ARG A 40 -14.65 -0.40 6.14
N LEU A 41 -14.83 -0.53 4.85
CA LEU A 41 -13.74 -0.92 3.95
C LEU A 41 -13.00 0.32 3.46
N ALA A 42 -11.73 0.13 3.14
CA ALA A 42 -10.89 1.10 2.46
C ALA A 42 -10.01 0.38 1.44
N VAL A 43 -9.43 1.14 0.51
CA VAL A 43 -8.40 0.64 -0.39
C VAL A 43 -7.05 0.98 0.21
N GLU A 44 -6.12 0.03 0.23
CA GLU A 44 -4.71 0.28 0.55
C GLU A 44 -3.87 0.11 -0.71
N LEU A 45 -3.11 1.16 -1.05
CA LEU A 45 -2.07 1.13 -2.07
C LEU A 45 -0.72 0.89 -1.39
N ASN A 46 -0.09 -0.23 -1.70
CA ASN A 46 1.19 -0.61 -1.11
C ASN A 46 1.96 -1.47 -2.10
N PRO A 47 3.00 -0.94 -2.77
CA PRO A 47 3.79 -1.69 -3.72
C PRO A 47 4.27 -3.01 -3.11
N VAL A 48 4.28 -4.08 -3.88
CA VAL A 48 4.71 -5.40 -3.42
C VAL A 48 6.14 -5.70 -3.84
N ASN A 49 6.78 -6.64 -3.15
CA ASN A 49 8.02 -7.27 -3.61
C ASN A 49 7.74 -8.41 -4.60
N GLU A 50 8.79 -9.09 -5.06
CA GLU A 50 8.72 -10.22 -5.99
C GLU A 50 7.85 -11.39 -5.48
N MET A 51 7.72 -11.53 -4.15
CA MET A 51 6.86 -12.53 -3.51
C MET A 51 5.40 -12.07 -3.34
N GLY A 52 5.04 -10.89 -3.83
CA GLY A 52 3.70 -10.32 -3.67
C GLY A 52 3.39 -9.81 -2.26
N ASN A 53 4.41 -9.65 -1.41
CA ASN A 53 4.26 -9.11 -0.05
C ASN A 53 4.37 -7.58 -0.05
N PRO A 54 3.53 -6.85 0.70
CA PRO A 54 3.58 -5.38 0.76
C PRO A 54 4.94 -4.86 1.26
N LYS A 55 5.50 -3.83 0.61
CA LYS A 55 6.81 -3.24 0.97
C LYS A 55 6.75 -2.42 2.25
N LYS A 56 5.58 -1.91 2.64
CA LYS A 56 5.39 -1.11 3.85
C LYS A 56 4.44 -1.80 4.82
N ARG A 57 4.63 -1.56 6.12
CA ARG A 57 3.67 -2.01 7.15
C ARG A 57 2.28 -1.40 6.92
N HIS A 58 2.26 -0.12 6.55
CA HIS A 58 1.06 0.65 6.20
C HIS A 58 1.31 1.37 4.87
N GLY A 59 0.47 1.11 3.87
CA GLY A 59 0.44 1.85 2.61
C GLY A 59 -0.39 3.13 2.69
N ILE A 60 -0.70 3.69 1.53
CA ILE A 60 -1.64 4.80 1.41
C ILE A 60 -3.05 4.22 1.51
N ILE A 61 -3.82 4.66 2.51
CA ILE A 61 -5.19 4.20 2.73
C ILE A 61 -6.15 5.24 2.17
N LEU A 62 -7.00 4.82 1.23
CA LEU A 62 -8.01 5.63 0.55
C LEU A 62 -9.40 5.15 0.97
N ARG A 63 -10.22 6.06 1.48
CA ARG A 63 -11.52 5.79 2.11
C ARG A 63 -12.69 6.22 1.23
N SER A 64 -12.45 7.04 0.22
CA SER A 64 -13.46 7.51 -0.72
C SER A 64 -12.87 7.86 -2.09
N THR A 65 -13.73 7.97 -3.09
CA THR A 65 -13.34 8.45 -4.42
C THR A 65 -12.86 9.90 -4.39
N ALA A 66 -13.43 10.75 -3.54
CA ALA A 66 -12.98 12.13 -3.38
C ALA A 66 -11.53 12.19 -2.85
N GLU A 67 -11.23 11.42 -1.79
CA GLU A 67 -9.87 11.31 -1.27
C GLU A 67 -8.91 10.76 -2.35
N PHE A 68 -9.34 9.78 -3.16
CA PHE A 68 -8.52 9.27 -4.26
C PHE A 68 -8.16 10.35 -5.30
N GLU A 69 -9.12 11.15 -5.76
CA GLU A 69 -8.83 12.21 -6.73
C GLU A 69 -7.94 13.31 -6.13
N GLU A 70 -8.16 13.72 -4.87
CA GLU A 70 -7.30 14.68 -4.16
C GLU A 70 -5.84 14.17 -4.07
N PHE A 71 -5.65 12.90 -3.68
CA PHE A 71 -4.30 12.30 -3.63
C PHE A 71 -3.68 12.20 -5.02
N LYS A 72 -4.47 11.89 -6.04
CA LYS A 72 -4.00 11.78 -7.43
C LYS A 72 -3.54 13.13 -7.97
N GLU A 73 -4.23 14.22 -7.65
CA GLU A 73 -3.78 15.58 -7.98
C GLU A 73 -2.43 15.89 -7.31
N LEU A 74 -2.32 15.64 -6.00
CA LEU A 74 -1.06 15.84 -5.26
C LEU A 74 0.09 15.00 -5.81
N LEU A 75 -0.16 13.74 -6.15
CA LEU A 75 0.85 12.82 -6.70
C LEU A 75 1.34 13.23 -8.09
N ASN A 76 0.54 13.98 -8.85
CA ASN A 76 0.92 14.51 -10.16
C ASN A 76 1.51 15.93 -10.10
N ASP A 77 1.59 16.55 -8.92
CA ASP A 77 2.18 17.89 -8.76
C ASP A 77 3.71 17.85 -8.94
N GLU A 78 4.22 18.63 -9.90
CA GLU A 78 5.65 18.70 -10.21
C GLU A 78 6.52 19.15 -9.01
N LYS A 79 5.98 19.97 -8.11
CA LYS A 79 6.68 20.42 -6.91
C LYS A 79 6.87 19.28 -5.94
N LEU A 80 5.92 18.34 -5.86
CA LEU A 80 6.08 17.13 -5.05
C LEU A 80 7.22 16.28 -5.61
N THR A 81 7.24 16.05 -6.93
CA THR A 81 8.33 15.30 -7.57
C THR A 81 9.69 15.95 -7.32
N LYS A 82 9.78 17.27 -7.47
CA LYS A 82 11.01 18.02 -7.19
C LYS A 82 11.44 17.91 -5.72
N LEU A 83 10.49 18.01 -4.79
CA LEU A 83 10.77 17.88 -3.36
C LEU A 83 11.33 16.49 -3.01
N VAL A 84 10.70 15.42 -3.51
CA VAL A 84 11.17 14.05 -3.30
C VAL A 84 12.60 13.88 -3.85
N GLY A 85 12.88 14.39 -5.06
CA GLY A 85 14.23 14.33 -5.62
C GLY A 85 15.29 15.11 -4.82
N MET A 86 14.93 16.26 -4.26
CA MET A 86 15.81 17.00 -3.35
C MET A 86 16.07 16.21 -2.05
N ILE A 87 15.04 15.57 -1.48
CA ILE A 87 15.17 14.72 -0.31
C ILE A 87 16.12 13.55 -0.60
N ASP A 88 15.96 12.87 -1.73
CA ASP A 88 16.85 11.77 -2.15
C ASP A 88 18.31 12.21 -2.31
N SER A 89 18.54 13.46 -2.73
CA SER A 89 19.89 14.01 -2.92
C SER A 89 20.58 14.39 -1.60
N VAL A 90 19.81 14.76 -0.57
CA VAL A 90 20.35 15.19 0.74
C VAL A 90 20.46 14.02 1.71
N ASN A 91 19.58 13.03 1.60
CA ASN A 91 19.60 11.89 2.49
C ASN A 91 20.89 11.07 2.26
N PRO A 92 21.53 10.60 3.35
CA PRO A 92 22.64 9.67 3.21
C PRO A 92 22.13 8.44 2.45
N ALA A 93 22.89 7.98 1.46
CA ALA A 93 22.58 6.73 0.80
C ALA A 93 22.47 5.66 1.89
N ALA A 94 21.26 5.19 2.16
CA ALA A 94 21.02 4.09 3.09
C ALA A 94 21.96 2.98 2.62
N GLY A 95 22.94 2.66 3.47
CA GLY A 95 24.16 2.00 3.06
C GLY A 95 23.86 0.93 2.04
N VAL A 96 24.53 1.00 0.88
CA VAL A 96 24.68 -0.15 0.02
C VAL A 96 25.22 -1.24 0.94
N VAL A 97 24.33 -2.07 1.48
CA VAL A 97 24.70 -3.37 2.00
C VAL A 97 25.31 -4.00 0.78
N ARG A 98 26.65 -3.98 0.72
CA ARG A 98 27.43 -4.75 -0.24
C ARG A 98 26.79 -6.13 -0.16
N ARG A 99 25.98 -6.50 -1.15
CA ARG A 99 25.59 -7.88 -1.36
C ARG A 99 26.93 -8.59 -1.44
N LYS A 100 27.27 -9.32 -0.39
CA LYS A 100 28.40 -10.24 -0.41
C LYS A 100 28.12 -11.13 -1.61
N LYS A 101 28.97 -10.97 -2.62
CA LYS A 101 29.05 -11.85 -3.78
C LYS A 101 29.29 -13.26 -3.22
N GLY A 102 28.27 -14.10 -3.28
CA GLY A 102 28.34 -15.49 -2.82
C GLY A 102 27.12 -15.91 -2.03
N GLU A 103 26.07 -16.32 -2.73
CA GLU A 103 25.53 -17.67 -2.56
C GLU A 103 24.77 -18.06 -3.82
N GLU A 104 25.06 -19.27 -4.28
CA GLU A 104 24.72 -19.81 -5.58
C GLU A 104 23.26 -20.27 -5.65
N VAL A 105 22.81 -20.38 -6.90
CA VAL A 105 21.51 -20.81 -7.43
C VAL A 105 21.01 -22.12 -6.83
N ILE A 106 19.69 -22.29 -6.65
CA ILE A 106 18.92 -23.47 -7.12
C ILE A 106 17.52 -23.04 -7.58
N ASP A 107 17.20 -23.31 -8.85
CA ASP A 107 15.85 -23.46 -9.40
C ASP A 107 15.48 -24.95 -9.39
N LEU A 108 14.27 -25.28 -8.91
CA LEU A 108 13.31 -26.27 -9.45
C LEU A 108 11.93 -26.00 -8.84
#